data_AF-A0A259JAI6-F1
#
_entry.id   AF-A0A259JAI6-F1
#
_cell.length_a   1.000
_cell.length_b   1.000
_cell.length_c   1.000
_cell.angle_alpha   90.00
_cell.angle_beta   90.00
_cell.angle_gamma   90.00
#
_symmetry.space_group_name_H-M   'P 1'
#
loop_
_entity.id
_entity.type
_entity.pdbx_description
1 polymer ?
#
loop_
_entity_poly.entity_id
_entity_poly.type
_entity_poly.pdbx_seq_one_letter_code
_entity_poly.pdbx_strand_id
1 'polypeptide(L)'
;ALNDYARRADPFARLGKMQVSVEVSSVIRASPESFRVAWTERRYESGQLAATERWTAILTIVIEPPRDADRLRKNPLGVFVNAISWSKELAQ
;
A
#
# COMPACT_ATOMS: atom_id res chain seq x y z
N ALA A 1 0.33 -13.11 -7.37
CA ALA A 1 -0.35 -11.80 -7.33
C ALA A 1 0.45 -10.72 -6.57
N LEU A 2 0.46 -10.65 -5.23
CA LEU A 2 1.26 -9.65 -4.49
C LEU A 2 2.79 -9.87 -4.63
N ASN A 3 3.20 -11.14 -4.57
CA ASN A 3 4.61 -11.53 -4.74
C ASN A 3 5.13 -11.31 -6.17
N ASP A 4 4.25 -11.32 -7.19
CA ASP A 4 4.65 -11.07 -8.59
C ASP A 4 4.82 -9.58 -8.88
N TYR A 5 4.03 -8.71 -8.24
CA TYR A 5 4.23 -7.27 -8.32
C TYR A 5 5.51 -6.85 -7.60
N ALA A 6 5.75 -7.36 -6.39
CA ALA A 6 6.96 -7.09 -5.61
C ALA A 6 8.26 -7.57 -6.26
N ARG A 7 8.21 -8.59 -7.13
CA ARG A 7 9.39 -9.06 -7.90
C ARG A 7 9.62 -8.29 -9.21
N ARG A 8 8.57 -7.75 -9.85
CA ARG A 8 8.69 -7.07 -11.15
C ARG A 8 8.97 -5.58 -11.03
N ALA A 9 8.54 -4.95 -9.96
CA ALA A 9 8.98 -3.62 -9.57
C ALA A 9 9.94 -3.80 -8.40
N ASP A 10 11.23 -4.04 -8.66
CA ASP A 10 12.23 -4.07 -7.59
C ASP A 10 12.20 -2.69 -6.90
N PRO A 11 11.57 -2.57 -5.71
CA PRO A 11 11.34 -1.28 -5.09
C PRO A 11 12.64 -0.75 -4.50
N PHE A 12 13.66 -1.61 -4.39
CA PHE A 12 14.94 -1.30 -3.79
C PHE A 12 16.05 -1.04 -4.82
N ALA A 13 15.92 -1.56 -6.05
CA ALA A 13 16.87 -1.29 -7.15
C ALA A 13 16.99 0.20 -7.53
N ARG A 14 16.01 1.04 -7.17
CA ARG A 14 16.00 2.48 -7.48
C ARG A 14 16.19 3.39 -6.26
N LEU A 15 16.55 2.83 -5.11
CA LEU A 15 16.90 3.62 -3.91
C LEU A 15 17.98 4.65 -4.25
N GLY A 16 17.72 5.91 -3.91
CA GLY A 16 18.63 7.04 -4.15
C GLY A 16 18.47 7.76 -5.50
N LYS A 17 17.75 7.19 -6.48
CA LYS A 17 17.49 7.84 -7.78
C LYS A 17 16.03 8.27 -7.97
N MET A 18 15.11 7.49 -7.41
CA MET A 18 13.68 7.71 -7.49
C MET A 18 13.08 7.68 -6.08
N GLN A 19 12.31 8.70 -5.74
CA GLN A 19 11.53 8.78 -4.51
C GLN A 19 10.04 8.69 -4.85
N VAL A 20 9.28 7.94 -4.06
CA VAL A 20 7.81 7.89 -4.17
C VAL A 20 7.22 8.37 -2.86
N SER A 21 6.41 9.42 -2.92
CA SER A 21 5.61 9.90 -1.79
C SER A 21 4.19 9.38 -1.94
N VAL A 22 3.66 8.76 -0.89
CA VAL A 22 2.29 8.23 -0.82
C VAL A 22 1.47 9.09 0.11
N GLU A 23 0.33 9.59 -0.37
CA GLU A 23 -0.63 10.37 0.42
C GLU A 23 -1.99 9.67 0.38
N VAL A 24 -2.40 9.08 1.51
CA VAL A 24 -3.69 8.41 1.64
C VAL A 24 -4.80 9.45 1.80
N SER A 25 -5.70 9.52 0.83
CA SER A 25 -6.80 10.51 0.81
C SER A 25 -8.09 9.97 1.41
N SER A 26 -8.30 8.64 1.38
CA SER A 26 -9.53 8.04 1.90
C SER A 26 -9.33 6.59 2.32
N VAL A 27 -9.98 6.20 3.42
CA VAL A 27 -10.11 4.81 3.87
C VAL A 27 -11.56 4.60 4.30
N ILE A 28 -12.27 3.75 3.56
CA ILE A 28 -13.70 3.49 3.78
C ILE A 28 -13.89 2.00 4.00
N ARG A 29 -14.57 1.62 5.08
CA ARG A 29 -14.94 0.23 5.34
C ARG A 29 -16.04 -0.20 4.35
N ALA A 30 -15.75 -1.20 3.52
CA ALA A 30 -16.70 -1.78 2.55
C ALA A 30 -17.42 -3.02 3.10
N SER A 31 -16.80 -3.75 4.03
CA SER A 31 -17.40 -4.86 4.78
C SER A 31 -16.69 -5.01 6.15
N PRO A 32 -17.09 -5.95 7.04
CA PRO A 32 -16.37 -6.19 8.29
C PRO A 32 -14.87 -6.44 8.10
N GLU A 33 -14.49 -7.06 6.99
CA GLU A 33 -13.11 -7.44 6.67
C GLU A 33 -12.52 -6.67 5.49
N SER A 34 -13.32 -5.91 4.73
CA SER A 34 -12.84 -5.23 3.52
C SER A 34 -12.89 -3.70 3.60
N PHE A 35 -11.88 -3.06 3.03
CA PHE A 35 -11.68 -1.61 3.04
C PHE A 35 -11.34 -1.12 1.64
N ARG A 36 -11.99 -0.05 1.21
CA ARG A 36 -11.58 0.71 0.03
C ARG A 36 -10.61 1.81 0.48
N VAL A 37 -9.47 1.89 -0.17
CA VAL A 37 -8.44 2.91 0.09
C VAL A 37 -8.20 3.69 -1.19
N ALA A 38 -8.11 5.01 -1.08
CA ALA A 38 -7.66 5.87 -2.16
C ALA A 38 -6.40 6.61 -1.72
N TRP A 39 -5.42 6.72 -2.61
CA TRP A 39 -4.19 7.46 -2.36
C TRP A 39 -3.65 8.10 -3.63
N THR A 40 -2.81 9.11 -3.44
CA THR A 40 -2.03 9.72 -4.50
C THR A 40 -0.55 9.37 -4.32
N GLU A 41 0.09 8.93 -5.40
CA GLU A 41 1.54 8.74 -5.47
C GLU A 41 2.17 9.90 -6.23
N ARG A 42 3.22 10.48 -5.66
CA ARG A 42 4.09 11.45 -6.33
C ARG A 42 5.47 10.85 -6.50
N ARG A 43 5.91 10.72 -7.75
CA ARG A 43 7.24 10.20 -8.09
C ARG A 43 8.18 11.37 -8.34
N TYR A 44 9.34 11.35 -7.69
CA TYR A 44 10.40 12.33 -7.86
C TYR A 44 11.65 11.65 -8.39
N GLU A 45 12.28 12.25 -9.39
CA GLU A 45 13.55 11.81 -9.96
C GLU A 45 14.56 12.96 -9.84
N SER A 46 15.71 12.69 -9.22
CA SER A 46 16.73 13.73 -8.94
C SER A 46 16.17 15.00 -8.27
N GLY A 47 15.18 14.83 -7.39
CA GLY A 47 14.52 15.93 -6.65
C GLY A 47 13.41 16.67 -7.41
N GLN A 48 13.16 16.34 -8.68
CA GLN A 48 12.10 16.95 -9.49
C GLN A 48 10.87 16.04 -9.57
N LEU A 49 9.66 16.62 -9.54
CA LEU A 49 8.42 15.88 -9.68
C LEU A 49 8.31 15.31 -11.11
N ALA A 50 8.34 13.99 -11.22
CA ALA A 50 8.28 13.26 -12.48
C ALA A 50 6.84 12.83 -12.83
N ALA A 51 6.05 12.41 -11.84
CA ALA A 51 4.67 11.98 -12.08
C ALA A 51 3.79 12.13 -10.82
N THR A 52 2.50 12.33 -11.03
CA THR A 52 1.46 12.21 -10.00
C THR A 52 0.41 11.22 -10.48
N GLU A 53 0.10 10.22 -9.65
CA GLU A 53 -0.80 9.11 -10.00
C GLU A 53 -1.80 8.93 -8.87
N ARG A 54 -3.08 8.73 -9.23
CA ARG A 54 -4.13 8.41 -8.27
C ARG A 54 -4.45 6.94 -8.35
N TRP A 55 -4.66 6.33 -7.20
CA TRP A 55 -4.86 4.91 -7.07
C TRP A 55 -6.03 4.63 -6.13
N THR A 56 -6.74 3.55 -6.44
CA THR A 56 -7.71 2.95 -5.53
C THR A 56 -7.36 1.50 -5.27
N ALA A 57 -7.63 1.03 -4.07
CA ALA A 57 -7.51 -0.37 -3.71
C ALA A 57 -8.73 -0.85 -2.93
N ILE A 58 -8.97 -2.16 -3.00
CA ILE A 58 -9.76 -2.89 -2.02
C ILE A 58 -8.80 -3.83 -1.29
N LEU A 59 -8.75 -3.68 0.03
CA LEU A 59 -7.98 -4.50 0.96
C LEU A 59 -8.95 -5.41 1.72
N THR A 60 -8.60 -6.67 1.87
CA THR A 60 -9.25 -7.57 2.83
C THR A 60 -8.26 -7.88 3.95
N ILE A 61 -8.70 -7.72 5.20
CA ILE A 61 -7.88 -7.94 6.38
C ILE A 61 -8.37 -9.13 7.20
N VAL A 62 -7.46 -9.71 7.97
CA VAL A 62 -7.76 -10.65 9.05
C VAL A 62 -7.13 -10.12 10.33
N ILE A 63 -7.82 -10.31 11.46
CA ILE A 63 -7.29 -9.96 12.79
C ILE A 63 -6.87 -11.25 13.48
N GLU A 64 -5.57 -11.40 13.72
CA GLU A 64 -4.99 -12.51 14.47
C GLU A 64 -4.31 -11.96 15.74
N PRO A 65 -4.92 -12.14 16.92
CA PRO A 65 -4.33 -11.66 18.17
C PRO A 65 -2.91 -12.22 18.38
N PRO A 66 -1.91 -11.36 18.70
CA PRO A 66 -0.54 -11.81 18.89
C PRO A 66 -0.44 -12.77 20.09
N ARG A 67 0.28 -13.88 19.90
CA ARG A 67 0.45 -14.94 20.92
C ARG A 67 1.84 -14.96 21.57
N ASP A 68 2.73 -14.07 21.13
CA ASP A 68 4.10 -13.95 21.63
C ASP A 68 4.53 -12.46 21.65
N ALA A 69 5.56 -12.18 22.46
CA ALA A 69 6.02 -10.81 22.71
C ALA A 69 6.59 -10.13 21.45
N ASP A 70 7.23 -10.89 20.55
CA ASP A 70 7.81 -10.36 19.33
C ASP A 70 6.75 -9.90 18.34
N ARG A 71 5.68 -10.69 18.17
CA ARG A 71 4.52 -10.31 17.35
C ARG A 71 3.76 -9.14 17.94
N LEU A 72 3.56 -9.12 19.26
CA LEU A 72 2.90 -8.01 19.95
C LEU A 72 3.67 -6.69 19.72
N ARG A 73 5.01 -6.72 19.78
CA ARG A 73 5.85 -5.54 19.55
C ARG A 73 5.76 -5.01 18.12
N LYS A 74 5.70 -5.89 17.12
CA LYS A 74 5.69 -5.52 15.69
C LYS A 74 4.30 -5.15 15.19
N ASN A 75 3.26 -5.80 15.70
CA ASN A 75 1.87 -5.64 15.29
C ASN A 75 0.93 -5.83 16.49
N PRO A 76 0.77 -4.82 17.35
CA PRO A 76 0.02 -4.95 18.58
C PRO A 76 -1.49 -5.22 18.37
N LEU A 77 -2.01 -4.84 17.20
CA LEU A 77 -3.41 -5.04 16.84
C LEU A 77 -3.66 -6.37 16.10
N GLY A 78 -2.61 -7.09 15.71
CA GLY A 78 -2.75 -8.35 14.96
C GLY A 78 -3.39 -8.17 13.59
N VAL A 79 -3.26 -7.01 12.95
CA VAL A 79 -3.89 -6.73 11.64
C VAL A 79 -3.01 -7.29 10.52
N PHE A 80 -3.57 -8.16 9.68
CA PHE A 80 -2.91 -8.70 8.50
C PHE A 80 -3.72 -8.41 7.25
N VAL A 81 -3.05 -8.10 6.14
CA VAL A 81 -3.69 -8.00 4.82
C VAL A 81 -3.72 -9.39 4.20
N ASN A 82 -4.92 -9.94 4.02
CA ASN A 82 -5.14 -11.25 3.39
C ASN A 82 -5.26 -11.14 1.86
N ALA A 83 -5.87 -10.05 1.37
CA ALA A 83 -5.97 -9.78 -0.05
C ALA A 83 -5.87 -8.29 -0.34
N ILE A 84 -5.36 -7.96 -1.52
CA ILE A 84 -5.25 -6.60 -2.01
C ILE A 84 -5.42 -6.62 -3.53
N SER A 85 -6.28 -5.74 -4.02
CA SER A 85 -6.44 -5.44 -5.44
C SER A 85 -6.44 -3.93 -5.60
N TRP A 86 -5.69 -3.41 -6.57
CA TRP A 86 -5.60 -1.98 -6.82
C TRP A 86 -5.55 -1.66 -8.30
N SER A 87 -6.00 -0.45 -8.62
CA SER A 87 -5.99 0.08 -9.98
C SER A 87 -5.67 1.58 -9.97
N LYS A 88 -5.00 2.01 -11.03
CA LYS A 88 -4.77 3.42 -11.29
C LYS A 88 -6.08 4.06 -11.75
N GLU A 89 -6.43 5.19 -11.18
CA GLU A 89 -7.52 6.01 -11.70
C GLU A 89 -7.07 6.63 -13.03
N LEU A 90 -7.81 6.37 -14.10
CA LEU A 90 -7.62 7.10 -15.35
C LEU A 90 -8.16 8.51 -15.13
N ALA A 91 -7.30 9.52 -15.31
CA ALA A 91 -7.76 10.89 -15.41
C ALA A 91 -8.75 10.96 -16.59
N GLN A 92 -9.99 11.34 -16.30
CA GLN A 92 -11.02 11.61 -17.29
C GLN A 92 -10.70 12.86 -18.09
#